data_AF-A0AAD5F3E9-F1
#
_entry.id   AF-A0AAD5F3E9-F1
#
_cell.length_a   1.000
_cell.length_b   1.000
_cell.length_c   1.000
_cell.angle_alpha   90.00
_cell.angle_beta   90.00
_cell.angle_gamma   90.00
#
_symmetry.space_group_name_H-M   'P 1'
#
loop_
_entity.id
_entity.type
_entity.pdbx_description
1 polymer ?
#
loop_
_entity_poly.entity_id
_entity_poly.type
_entity_poly.pdbx_seq_one_letter_code
_entity_poly.pdbx_strand_id
1 'polypeptide(L)'
;MRRELFNLIMEQIVPFDNYFKQKPDATGKLGFLSQVKMTATMRMLAYGTVADLNDDYLKIAETTSFEACKRFCHAVNNLYRAEYLRKPTRANLQKLLQKAKEQGFPGMLGSLDCMYWEWKTAQCHTMGHTRATMVVQP
;
A
#
# COMPACT_ATOMS: atom_id res chain seq x y z
N MET A 1 -0.07 -2.59 9.63
CA MET A 1 -0.98 -3.60 9.02
C MET A 1 -1.31 -4.66 10.07
N ARG A 2 -2.55 -5.17 10.13
CA ARG A 2 -2.90 -6.30 11.01
C ARG A 2 -2.10 -7.55 10.62
N ARG A 3 -1.64 -8.33 11.60
CA ARG A 3 -0.74 -9.47 11.37
C ARG A 3 -1.40 -10.57 10.53
N GLU A 4 -2.69 -10.79 10.74
CA GLU A 4 -3.47 -11.81 10.04
C GLU A 4 -3.56 -11.50 8.54
N LEU A 5 -3.78 -10.22 8.20
CA LEU A 5 -3.81 -9.77 6.81
C LEU A 5 -2.44 -9.90 6.15
N PHE A 6 -1.37 -9.55 6.88
CA PHE A 6 0.00 -9.70 6.37
C PHE A 6 0.31 -11.17 6.02
N ASN A 7 -0.02 -12.09 6.93
CA ASN A 7 0.19 -13.52 6.71
C ASN A 7 -0.62 -14.04 5.52
N LEU A 8 -1.90 -13.65 5.41
CA LEU A 8 -2.75 -14.03 4.28
C LEU A 8 -2.18 -13.56 2.94
N ILE A 9 -1.70 -12.31 2.88
CA ILE A 9 -1.07 -11.78 1.65
C ILE A 9 0.20 -12.57 1.32
N MET A 10 1.03 -12.86 2.33
CA MET A 10 2.26 -13.63 2.14
C MET A 10 1.98 -15.06 1.66
N GLU A 11 0.98 -15.75 2.23
CA GLU A 11 0.56 -17.08 1.83
C GLU A 11 0.08 -17.15 0.37
N GLN A 12 -0.47 -16.06 -0.16
CA GLN A 12 -0.88 -16.00 -1.56
C GLN A 12 0.26 -15.60 -2.51
N ILE A 13 1.14 -14.68 -2.09
CA ILE A 13 2.21 -14.15 -2.95
C ILE A 13 3.40 -15.11 -3.05
N VAL A 14 3.78 -15.79 -1.97
CA VAL A 14 4.94 -16.69 -1.95
C VAL A 14 4.80 -17.86 -2.94
N PRO A 15 3.62 -18.49 -3.09
CA PRO A 15 3.38 -19.48 -4.15
C PRO A 15 3.31 -18.87 -5.55
N PHE A 16 2.79 -17.65 -5.68
CA PHE A 16 2.61 -16.97 -6.97
C PHE A 16 3.94 -16.58 -7.62
N ASP A 17 4.88 -16.00 -6.86
CA ASP A 17 6.22 -15.65 -7.35
C ASP A 17 7.31 -16.32 -6.51
N ASN A 18 8.01 -17.27 -7.15
CA ASN A 18 9.13 -18.00 -6.57
C ASN A 18 10.27 -17.09 -6.07
N TYR A 19 10.33 -15.82 -6.46
CA TYR A 19 11.28 -14.84 -5.92
C TYR A 19 11.14 -14.66 -4.40
N PHE A 20 9.91 -14.70 -3.88
CA PHE A 20 9.67 -14.49 -2.45
C PHE A 20 10.00 -15.72 -1.60
N LYS A 21 10.03 -16.92 -2.19
CA LYS A 21 10.49 -18.12 -1.48
C LYS A 21 11.94 -17.95 -1.03
N GLN A 22 12.23 -18.35 0.21
CA GLN A 22 13.60 -18.44 0.67
C GLN A 22 14.28 -19.62 -0.03
N LYS A 23 15.46 -19.38 -0.58
CA LYS A 23 16.25 -20.38 -1.30
C LYS A 23 17.74 -20.18 -1.00
N PRO A 24 18.54 -21.24 -1.06
CA PRO A 24 19.99 -21.12 -1.02
C PRO A 24 20.48 -20.38 -2.26
N ASP A 25 21.50 -19.54 -2.09
CA ASP A 25 22.23 -18.90 -3.17
C ASP A 25 23.23 -19.87 -3.82
N ALA A 26 23.99 -19.39 -4.81
CA ALA A 26 25.00 -20.18 -5.52
C ALA A 26 26.13 -20.71 -4.60
N THR A 27 26.29 -20.14 -3.41
CA THR A 27 27.25 -20.58 -2.38
C THR A 27 26.62 -21.50 -1.33
N GLY A 28 25.33 -21.82 -1.47
CA GLY A 28 24.57 -22.64 -0.53
C GLY A 28 24.03 -21.88 0.69
N LYS A 29 24.25 -20.57 0.78
CA LYS A 29 23.76 -19.76 1.90
C LYS A 29 22.30 -19.40 1.69
N LEU A 30 21.47 -19.59 2.71
CA LEU A 30 20.06 -19.22 2.63
C LEU A 30 19.92 -17.69 2.44
N GLY A 31 19.21 -17.30 1.38
CA GLY A 31 18.87 -15.91 1.12
C GLY A 31 17.86 -15.34 2.12
N PHE A 32 17.43 -14.10 1.87
CA PHE A 32 16.46 -13.42 2.74
C PHE A 32 15.14 -14.17 2.87
N LEU A 33 14.61 -14.17 4.09
CA LEU A 33 13.28 -14.66 4.43
C LEU A 33 12.20 -13.90 3.66
N SER A 34 11.12 -14.61 3.29
CA SER A 34 9.97 -14.04 2.59
C SER A 34 9.39 -12.84 3.35
N GLN A 35 9.29 -12.95 4.68
CA GLN A 35 8.79 -11.90 5.57
C GLN A 35 9.61 -10.62 5.44
N VAL A 36 10.94 -10.73 5.34
CA VAL A 36 11.84 -9.55 5.27
C VAL A 36 11.67 -8.84 3.94
N LYS A 37 11.64 -9.59 2.82
CA LYS A 37 11.38 -9.04 1.48
C LYS A 37 10.03 -8.30 1.43
N MET A 38 8.98 -8.94 1.93
CA MET A 38 7.63 -8.38 1.97
C MET A 38 7.54 -7.14 2.86
N THR A 39 8.21 -7.16 4.02
CA THR A 39 8.25 -6.02 4.93
C THR A 39 8.98 -4.83 4.31
N ALA A 40 10.13 -5.07 3.67
CA ALA A 40 10.88 -4.03 2.95
C ALA A 40 10.01 -3.36 1.89
N THR A 41 9.33 -4.17 1.08
CA THR A 41 8.40 -3.67 0.07
C THR A 41 7.24 -2.86 0.66
N MET A 42 6.58 -3.37 1.71
CA MET A 42 5.47 -2.65 2.33
C MET A 42 5.90 -1.31 2.92
N ARG A 43 7.12 -1.21 3.47
CA ARG A 43 7.67 0.06 3.95
C ARG A 43 7.91 1.04 2.80
N MET A 44 8.48 0.58 1.69
CA MET A 44 8.65 1.42 0.49
C MET A 44 7.31 1.95 -0.03
N LEU A 45 6.27 1.11 -0.07
CA LEU A 45 4.94 1.51 -0.54
C LEU A 45 4.21 2.45 0.43
N ALA A 46 4.34 2.22 1.75
CA ALA A 46 3.62 3.00 2.76
C ALA A 46 4.21 4.40 2.95
N TYR A 47 5.53 4.53 2.89
CA TYR A 47 6.22 5.77 3.23
C TYR A 47 6.81 6.49 2.01
N GLY A 48 6.74 5.89 0.81
CA GLY A 48 7.44 6.41 -0.37
C GLY A 48 8.95 6.48 -0.17
N THR A 49 9.50 5.70 0.78
CA THR A 49 10.91 5.76 1.15
C THR A 49 11.79 5.24 0.03
N VAL A 50 12.90 5.94 -0.19
CA VAL A 50 13.99 5.46 -1.04
C VAL A 50 14.45 4.10 -0.51
N ALA A 51 14.74 3.19 -1.43
CA ALA A 51 15.14 1.83 -1.12
C ALA A 51 16.40 1.75 -0.22
N ASP A 52 17.23 2.80 -0.20
CA ASP A 52 18.41 2.95 0.68
C ASP A 52 18.06 2.97 2.16
N LEU A 53 16.95 3.60 2.56
CA LEU A 53 16.52 3.62 3.97
C LEU A 53 16.14 2.23 4.49
N ASN A 54 15.84 1.28 3.59
CA ASN A 54 15.60 -0.09 4.00
C ASN A 54 16.89 -0.85 4.33
N ASP A 55 18.06 -0.42 3.82
CA ASP A 55 19.34 -1.07 4.13
C ASP A 55 19.71 -0.87 5.60
N ASP A 56 19.48 0.34 6.13
CA ASP A 56 19.75 0.66 7.54
C ASP A 56 18.90 -0.18 8.53
N TYR A 57 17.64 -0.45 8.19
CA TYR A 57 16.71 -1.16 9.09
C TYR A 57 16.65 -2.68 8.87
N LEU A 58 16.71 -3.13 7.62
CA LEU A 58 16.49 -4.52 7.24
C LEU A 58 17.75 -5.19 6.66
N LYS A 59 18.84 -4.43 6.45
CA LYS A 59 20.09 -4.88 5.83
C LYS A 59 19.84 -5.56 4.49
N ILE A 60 18.96 -4.95 3.70
CA ILE A 60 18.65 -5.35 2.34
C ILE A 60 19.17 -4.28 1.40
N ALA A 61 19.98 -4.70 0.43
CA ALA A 61 20.47 -3.84 -0.63
C ALA A 61 19.32 -3.18 -1.41
N GLU A 62 19.53 -1.92 -1.81
CA GLU A 62 18.58 -1.09 -2.53
C GLU A 62 17.97 -1.80 -3.75
N THR A 63 18.84 -2.39 -4.59
CA THR A 63 18.43 -3.11 -5.80
C THR A 63 17.52 -4.30 -5.50
N THR A 64 17.74 -4.98 -4.37
CA THR A 64 16.94 -6.12 -3.94
C THR A 64 15.58 -5.68 -3.40
N SER A 65 15.51 -4.61 -2.59
CA SER A 65 14.24 -4.07 -2.09
C SER A 65 13.39 -3.49 -3.23
N PHE A 66 14.01 -2.82 -4.19
CA PHE A 66 13.32 -2.29 -5.37
C PHE A 66 12.78 -3.39 -6.29
N GLU A 67 13.57 -4.43 -6.58
CA GLU A 67 13.10 -5.58 -7.37
C GLU A 67 11.97 -6.34 -6.65
N ALA A 68 12.10 -6.54 -5.34
CA ALA A 68 11.01 -7.10 -4.52
C ALA A 68 9.74 -6.26 -4.62
N CYS A 69 9.87 -4.93 -4.57
CA CYS A 69 8.74 -4.01 -4.71
C CYS A 69 8.03 -4.15 -6.06
N LYS A 70 8.77 -4.18 -7.17
CA LYS A 70 8.19 -4.39 -8.50
C LYS A 70 7.42 -5.71 -8.60
N ARG A 71 8.05 -6.80 -8.18
CA ARG A 71 7.44 -8.15 -8.21
C ARG A 71 6.22 -8.26 -7.32
N PHE A 72 6.27 -7.66 -6.14
CA PHE A 72 5.14 -7.59 -5.23
C PHE A 72 3.97 -6.84 -5.84
N CYS A 73 4.19 -5.65 -6.41
CA CYS A 73 3.14 -4.88 -7.07
C CYS A 73 2.51 -5.66 -8.23
N HIS A 74 3.33 -6.36 -9.02
CA HIS A 74 2.85 -7.25 -10.07
C HIS A 74 1.99 -8.39 -9.49
N ALA A 75 2.45 -9.07 -8.44
CA ALA A 75 1.70 -10.15 -7.79
C ALA A 75 0.37 -9.65 -7.20
N VAL A 76 0.39 -8.53 -6.48
CA VAL A 76 -0.82 -7.91 -5.91
C VAL A 76 -1.81 -7.54 -6.99
N ASN A 77 -1.35 -6.95 -8.09
CA ASN A 77 -2.22 -6.61 -9.21
C ASN A 77 -2.84 -7.88 -9.82
N ASN A 78 -2.08 -8.95 -10.04
CA ASN A 78 -2.65 -10.18 -10.60
C ASN A 78 -3.66 -10.86 -9.66
N LEU A 79 -3.34 -10.93 -8.36
CA LEU A 79 -4.17 -11.65 -7.38
C LEU A 79 -5.43 -10.87 -7.00
N TYR A 80 -5.33 -9.56 -6.81
CA TYR A 80 -6.38 -8.77 -6.16
C TYR A 80 -7.09 -7.80 -7.10
N ARG A 81 -6.66 -7.63 -8.36
CA ARG A 81 -7.25 -6.63 -9.26
C ARG A 81 -8.73 -6.81 -9.52
N ALA A 82 -9.16 -8.05 -9.75
CA ALA A 82 -10.55 -8.34 -10.07
C ALA A 82 -11.50 -7.99 -8.91
N GLU A 83 -11.05 -8.16 -7.67
CA GLU A 83 -11.91 -8.00 -6.50
C GLU A 83 -11.74 -6.62 -5.83
N TYR A 84 -10.49 -6.20 -5.60
CA TYR A 84 -10.16 -5.05 -4.74
C TYR A 84 -9.65 -3.83 -5.50
N LEU A 85 -8.94 -4.00 -6.62
CA LEU A 85 -8.37 -2.87 -7.39
C LEU A 85 -9.22 -2.46 -8.59
N ARG A 86 -10.43 -3.01 -8.72
CA ARG A 86 -11.41 -2.59 -9.73
C ARG A 86 -12.13 -1.32 -9.31
N LYS A 87 -12.86 -0.72 -10.26
CA LYS A 87 -13.81 0.36 -9.95
C LYS A 87 -14.81 -0.10 -8.87
N PRO A 88 -15.04 0.70 -7.81
CA PRO A 88 -16.03 0.36 -6.78
C PRO A 88 -17.42 0.17 -7.39
N THR A 89 -18.14 -0.86 -6.93
CA THR A 89 -19.57 -1.03 -7.26
C THR A 89 -20.42 -0.08 -6.43
N ARG A 90 -21.68 0.15 -6.84
CA ARG A 90 -22.65 0.93 -6.03
C ARG A 90 -22.76 0.41 -4.59
N ALA A 91 -22.76 -0.91 -4.39
CA ALA A 91 -22.77 -1.52 -3.07
C ALA A 91 -21.51 -1.22 -2.25
N ASN A 92 -20.32 -1.22 -2.87
CA ASN A 92 -19.08 -0.83 -2.20
C ASN A 92 -19.13 0.65 -1.80
N LEU A 93 -19.62 1.53 -2.68
CA LEU A 93 -19.78 2.96 -2.41
C LEU A 93 -20.76 3.20 -1.26
N GLN A 94 -21.92 2.54 -1.25
CA GLN A 94 -22.89 2.65 -0.16
C GLN A 94 -22.30 2.22 1.19
N LYS A 95 -21.54 1.11 1.22
CA LYS A 95 -20.85 0.66 2.44
C LYS A 95 -19.82 1.68 2.92
N LEU A 96 -19.07 2.31 2.00
CA LEU A 96 -18.10 3.35 2.34
C LEU A 96 -18.79 4.61 2.88
N LEU A 97 -19.86 5.06 2.24
CA LEU A 97 -20.66 6.21 2.68
C LEU A 97 -21.32 5.98 4.04
N GLN A 98 -21.81 4.77 4.29
CA GLN A 98 -22.40 4.40 5.58
C GLN A 98 -21.35 4.47 6.70
N LYS A 99 -20.15 3.90 6.47
CA LYS A 99 -19.03 4.03 7.42
C LYS A 99 -18.61 5.48 7.64
N ALA A 100 -18.54 6.28 6.57
CA ALA A 100 -18.21 7.69 6.68
C ALA A 100 -19.25 8.46 7.51
N LYS A 101 -20.54 8.17 7.31
CA LYS A 101 -21.64 8.72 8.11
C LYS A 101 -21.51 8.32 9.58
N GLU A 102 -21.23 7.06 9.89
CA GLU A 102 -20.98 6.57 11.26
C GLU A 102 -19.78 7.28 11.92
N GLN A 103 -18.79 7.69 11.12
CA GLN A 103 -17.64 8.46 11.57
C GLN A 103 -17.85 9.98 11.58
N GLY A 104 -19.07 10.47 11.31
CA GLY A 104 -19.41 11.90 11.34
C GLY A 104 -19.18 12.67 10.03
N PHE A 105 -18.95 11.96 8.92
CA PHE A 105 -18.67 12.53 7.59
C PHE A 105 -19.72 12.10 6.54
N PRO A 106 -20.99 12.53 6.68
CA PRO A 106 -22.05 12.11 5.76
C PRO A 106 -21.78 12.61 4.33
N GLY A 107 -21.94 11.71 3.35
CA GLY A 107 -21.71 12.03 1.93
C GLY A 107 -20.24 12.00 1.49
N MET A 108 -19.30 11.73 2.40
CA MET A 108 -17.87 11.67 2.08
C MET A 108 -17.44 10.24 1.75
N LEU A 109 -16.78 10.04 0.60
CA LEU A 109 -16.24 8.73 0.22
C LEU A 109 -14.83 8.48 0.80
N GLY A 110 -14.16 9.55 1.21
CA GLY A 110 -12.84 9.54 1.82
C GLY A 110 -12.26 10.96 1.85
N SER A 111 -11.23 11.13 2.67
CA SER A 111 -10.32 12.27 2.59
C SER A 111 -9.07 11.81 1.86
N LEU A 112 -8.68 12.56 0.83
CA LEU A 112 -7.33 12.49 0.29
C LEU A 112 -6.44 13.34 1.18
N ASP A 113 -5.30 12.80 1.58
CA ASP A 113 -4.26 13.58 2.24
C ASP A 113 -3.62 14.48 1.18
N CYS A 114 -3.69 15.79 1.39
CA CYS A 114 -3.39 16.81 0.38
C CYS A 114 -2.07 17.52 0.67
N MET A 115 -1.06 16.79 1.16
CA MET A 115 0.21 17.41 1.54
C MET A 115 1.04 17.98 0.36
N TYR A 116 0.62 17.82 -0.91
CA TYR A 116 1.47 18.16 -2.08
C TYR A 116 0.80 18.82 -3.30
N TRP A 117 -0.41 19.39 -3.18
CA TRP A 117 -1.05 20.05 -4.34
C TRP A 117 -1.30 21.55 -4.09
N GLU A 118 -0.65 22.42 -4.88
CA GLU A 118 -0.95 23.85 -4.89
C GLU A 118 -2.24 24.12 -5.68
N TRP A 119 -3.28 24.61 -4.99
CA TRP A 119 -4.54 25.00 -5.60
C TRP A 119 -4.56 26.50 -5.90
N LYS A 120 -4.92 26.89 -7.13
CA LYS A 120 -5.03 28.31 -7.56
C LYS A 120 -6.14 29.11 -6.87
N THR A 121 -6.96 28.50 -6.02
CA THR A 121 -8.10 29.12 -5.37
C THR A 121 -8.35 28.54 -3.98
N ALA A 122 -7.48 28.87 -3.02
CA ALA A 122 -7.82 28.74 -1.62
C ALA A 122 -7.32 29.99 -0.86
N GLN A 123 -8.22 30.93 -0.59
CA GLN A 123 -7.97 31.98 0.39
C GLN A 123 -7.89 31.33 1.78
N CYS A 124 -6.69 31.24 2.31
CA CYS A 124 -6.40 30.59 3.58
C CYS A 124 -6.39 31.63 4.69
N HIS A 125 -7.42 31.62 5.54
CA HIS A 125 -7.35 32.20 6.87
C HIS A 125 -7.90 31.17 7.86
N THR A 126 -7.08 30.18 8.16
CA THR A 126 -6.94 29.52 9.48
C THR A 126 -5.95 28.37 9.32
N MET A 127 -4.88 28.37 10.12
CA MET A 127 -3.97 27.23 10.25
C MET A 127 -4.73 26.05 10.86
N GLY A 128 -5.27 25.18 10.01
CA GLY A 128 -5.93 23.93 10.37
C GLY A 128 -5.84 22.98 9.18
N HIS A 129 -5.51 21.72 9.44
CA HIS A 129 -5.26 20.68 8.43
C HIS A 129 -6.33 20.67 7.32
N THR A 130 -5.96 21.06 6.10
CA THR A 130 -6.87 21.06 4.95
C THR A 130 -6.93 19.66 4.34
N ARG A 131 -7.96 18.89 4.72
CA ARG A 131 -8.41 17.69 3.99
C ARG A 131 -9.18 18.13 2.75
N ALA A 132 -8.67 17.88 1.53
CA ALA A 132 -9.55 17.97 0.36
C ALA A 132 -10.50 16.76 0.33
N THR A 133 -11.76 17.04 0.06
CA THR A 133 -12.87 16.11 0.21
C THR A 133 -13.43 15.78 -1.17
N MET A 134 -13.44 14.50 -1.55
CA MET A 134 -14.22 14.08 -2.71
C MET A 134 -15.68 13.90 -2.30
N VAL A 135 -16.52 14.85 -2.70
CA VAL A 135 -17.98 14.75 -2.61
C VAL A 135 -18.49 14.13 -3.91
N VAL A 136 -19.22 13.03 -3.82
CA VAL A 136 -19.95 12.50 -4.97
C VAL A 136 -21.23 13.33 -5.10
N GLN A 137 -21.28 14.25 -6.06
CA GLN A 137 -22.55 14.88 -6.43
C GLN A 137 -23.38 13.90 -7.29
N PRO A 138 -24.72 13.88 -7.13
CA PRO A 138 -25.61 12.97 -7.86
C PRO A 138 -25.64 13.22 -9.37
#